data_AF-A0A7K4CSY4-F1
#
_entry.id   AF-A0A7K4CSY4-F1
#
_cell.length_a   1.000
_cell.length_b   1.000
_cell.length_c   1.000
_cell.angle_alpha   90.00
_cell.angle_beta   90.00
_cell.angle_gamma   90.00
#
_symmetry.space_group_name_H-M   'P 1'
#
loop_
_entity.id
_entity.type
_entity.pdbx_description
1 polymer ?
#
loop_
_entity_poly.entity_id
_entity_poly.type
_entity_poly.pdbx_seq_one_letter_code
_entity_poly.pdbx_strand_id
1 'polypeptide(L)' 'MSNNTTIQVSTETKAKLDKMRVSKRDTYNDIIENLIEDSMELSDEAKKDIEEALEDYKQGRVYSMADVKKNLGI' A
#
# COMPACT_ATOMS: atom_id res chain seq x y z
N MET A 1 1.82 22.67 -17.19
CA MET A 1 0.37 22.44 -17.19
C MET A 1 0.07 21.50 -16.05
N SER A 2 -0.81 21.87 -15.12
CA SER A 2 -1.25 20.96 -14.05
C SER A 2 -2.23 19.96 -14.67
N ASN A 3 -1.94 18.66 -14.59
CA ASN A 3 -2.66 17.61 -15.32
C ASN A 3 -3.93 17.17 -14.57
N ASN A 4 -4.81 18.12 -14.25
CA ASN A 4 -5.96 17.88 -13.38
C ASN A 4 -7.27 18.01 -14.17
N THR A 5 -8.19 17.08 -13.90
CA THR A 5 -9.57 17.11 -14.41
C THR A 5 -10.54 17.31 -13.23
N THR A 6 -11.82 17.49 -13.52
CA THR A 6 -12.86 17.61 -12.49
C THR A 6 -13.81 16.43 -12.57
N ILE A 7 -14.13 15.86 -11.42
CA ILE A 7 -15.19 14.87 -11.24
C ILE A 7 -16.24 15.44 -10.29
N GLN A 8 -17.49 14.99 -10.44
CA GLN A 8 -18.56 15.33 -9.50
C GLN A 8 -18.86 14.13 -8.61
N VAL A 9 -19.07 14.38 -7.33
CA VAL A 9 -19.43 13.38 -6.33
C VAL A 9 -20.61 13.89 -5.50
N SER A 10 -21.39 12.99 -4.92
CA SER A 10 -22.46 13.38 -3.99
C SER A 10 -21.88 14.00 -2.73
N THR A 11 -22.71 14.78 -2.02
CA THR A 11 -22.34 15.36 -0.72
C THR A 11 -21.99 14.27 0.31
N GLU A 12 -22.66 13.13 0.25
CA GLU A 12 -22.38 11.99 1.09
C GLU A 12 -21.01 11.36 0.78
N THR A 13 -20.69 11.16 -0.50
CA THR A 13 -19.38 10.63 -0.92
C THR A 13 -18.25 11.57 -0.49
N LYS A 14 -18.43 12.88 -0.69
CA LYS A 14 -17.46 13.88 -0.21
C LYS A 14 -17.25 13.77 1.31
N ALA A 15 -18.32 13.65 2.09
CA ALA A 15 -18.23 13.51 3.54
C ALA A 15 -17.53 12.20 3.97
N LYS A 16 -17.64 11.12 3.18
CA LYS A 16 -16.87 9.89 3.41
C LYS A 16 -15.38 10.12 3.13
N LEU A 17 -15.04 10.74 2.00
CA LEU A 17 -13.65 11.08 1.67
C LEU A 17 -13.02 12.00 2.72
N ASP A 18 -13.78 12.96 3.27
CA ASP A 18 -13.30 13.84 4.34
C ASP A 18 -12.89 13.08 5.61
N LYS A 19 -13.62 12.00 5.96
CA LYS A 19 -13.30 11.15 7.11
C LYS A 19 -12.09 10.25 6.88
N MET A 20 -11.73 9.99 5.63
CA MET A 20 -10.60 9.15 5.26
C MET A 20 -9.25 9.90 5.28
N ARG A 21 -9.27 11.23 5.38
CA ARG A 21 -8.05 12.04 5.47
C ARG A 21 -7.31 11.73 6.77
N VAL A 22 -6.10 11.18 6.64
CA VAL A 22 -5.21 10.92 7.77
C VAL A 22 -4.48 12.21 8.17
N SER A 23 -4.19 13.07 7.20
CA SER A 23 -3.58 14.38 7.39
C SER A 23 -4.36 15.49 6.69
N LYS A 24 -4.26 16.72 7.21
CA LYS A 24 -4.83 17.92 6.57
C LYS A 24 -4.21 18.24 5.20
N ARG A 25 -3.08 17.60 4.85
CA ARG A 25 -2.39 17.80 3.57
C ARG A 25 -2.88 16.88 2.45
N ASP A 26 -3.51 15.76 2.79
CA ASP A 26 -3.92 14.75 1.79
C ASP A 26 -4.99 15.35 0.89
N THR A 27 -4.80 15.28 -0.43
CA THR A 27 -5.80 15.75 -1.39
C THR A 27 -6.87 14.69 -1.59
N TYR A 28 -8.03 15.06 -2.15
CA TYR A 28 -9.01 14.06 -2.56
C TYR A 28 -8.44 13.12 -3.63
N ASN A 29 -7.52 13.60 -4.47
CA ASN A 29 -6.84 12.77 -5.45
C ASN A 29 -6.03 11.66 -4.78
N ASP A 30 -5.23 11.99 -3.77
CA ASP A 30 -4.39 11.02 -3.06
C ASP A 30 -5.24 9.93 -2.39
N ILE A 31 -6.37 10.31 -1.78
CA ILE A 31 -7.29 9.35 -1.15
C ILE A 31 -7.92 8.44 -2.22
N ILE A 32 -8.33 9.00 -3.36
CA ILE A 32 -8.94 8.25 -4.44
C ILE A 32 -7.92 7.30 -5.08
N GLU A 33 -6.67 7.73 -5.28
CA GLU A 33 -5.60 6.88 -5.78
C GLU A 33 -5.32 5.71 -4.84
N ASN A 34 -5.17 5.97 -3.52
CA ASN A 34 -5.01 4.90 -2.53
C ASN A 34 -6.19 3.91 -2.55
N LEU A 35 -7.42 4.41 -2.66
CA LEU A 35 -8.62 3.55 -2.76
C LEU A 35 -8.64 2.70 -4.03
N ILE A 36 -8.16 3.26 -5.14
CA ILE A 36 -8.03 2.53 -6.40
C ILE A 36 -6.96 1.46 -6.25
N GLU A 37 -5.78 1.80 -5.72
CA GLU A 37 -4.71 0.85 -5.46
C GLU A 37 -5.14 -0.30 -4.53
N ASP A 38 -5.85 0.00 -3.44
CA ASP A 38 -6.40 -1.01 -2.52
C ASP A 38 -7.42 -1.94 -3.21
N SER A 39 -8.12 -1.44 -4.23
CA SER A 39 -9.08 -2.23 -5.01
C SER A 39 -8.42 -3.07 -6.11
N MET A 40 -7.16 -2.79 -6.45
CA MET A 40 -6.41 -3.55 -7.43
C MET A 40 -5.92 -4.85 -6.79
N GLU A 41 -6.03 -5.94 -7.56
CA GLU A 41 -5.44 -7.20 -7.15
C GLU A 41 -3.92 -7.08 -7.18
N LEU A 42 -3.24 -7.75 -6.24
CA LEU A 42 -1.79 -7.90 -6.30
C LEU A 42 -1.38 -8.44 -7.67
N SER A 43 -0.28 -7.91 -8.22
CA SER A 43 0.29 -8.45 -9.44
C SER A 43 0.63 -9.93 -9.25
N ASP A 44 0.64 -10.70 -10.33
CA ASP A 44 1.01 -12.12 -10.27
C ASP A 44 2.42 -12.31 -9.72
N GLU A 45 3.32 -11.36 -9.99
CA GLU A 45 4.67 -11.30 -9.42
C GLU A 45 4.65 -11.09 -7.90
N ALA A 46 3.88 -10.12 -7.40
CA ALA A 46 3.76 -9.89 -5.96
C ALA A 46 3.10 -11.07 -5.23
N LYS A 47 2.12 -11.74 -5.84
CA LYS A 47 1.52 -12.97 -5.29
C LYS A 47 2.56 -14.09 -5.21
N LYS A 48 3.35 -14.27 -6.27
CA LYS A 48 4.41 -15.27 -6.32
C LYS A 48 5.49 -15.02 -5.25
N ASP A 49 5.93 -13.77 -5.08
CA ASP A 49 6.90 -13.40 -4.05
C ASP A 49 6.38 -13.72 -2.64
N ILE A 50 5.08 -13.50 -2.38
CA ILE A 50 4.44 -13.86 -1.12
C ILE A 50 4.41 -15.38 -0.93
N GLU A 51 4.08 -16.16 -1.97
CA GLU A 51 4.09 -17.63 -1.92
C GLU A 51 5.48 -18.18 -1.62
N GLU A 52 6.51 -17.65 -2.28
CA GLU A 52 7.91 -18.03 -2.03
C GLU A 52 8.34 -17.68 -0.60
N ALA A 53 8.03 -16.48 -0.12
CA ALA A 53 8.33 -16.05 1.25
C ALA A 53 7.63 -16.92 2.31
N LEU A 54 6.39 -17.35 2.06
CA LEU A 54 5.66 -18.26 2.94
C LEU A 54 6.32 -19.65 2.99
N GLU A 55 6.83 -20.14 1.86
CA GLU A 55 7.56 -21.41 1.82
C GLU A 55 8.91 -21.30 2.54
N ASP A 56 9.65 -20.21 2.35
CA ASP A 56 10.88 -19.93 3.08
C ASP A 56 10.64 -19.90 4.59
N TYR A 57 9.57 -19.25 5.03
CA TYR A 57 9.17 -19.23 6.44
C TYR A 57 8.89 -20.64 6.98
N LYS A 58 8.09 -21.44 6.26
CA LYS A 58 7.76 -22.83 6.67
C LYS A 58 8.99 -23.72 6.76
N GLN A 59 9.95 -23.51 5.86
CA GLN A 59 11.18 -24.30 5.77
C GLN A 59 12.28 -23.75 6.70
N GLY A 60 12.00 -22.70 7.48
CA GLY A 60 12.95 -22.09 8.40
C GLY A 60 14.10 -21.35 7.69
N ARG A 61 13.95 -21.03 6.39
CA ARG A 61 14.92 -20.25 5.61
C ARG A 61 14.77 -18.75 5.87
N VAL A 62 14.69 -18.37 7.14
CA VAL A 62 14.50 -16.99 7.58
C VAL A 62 15.58 -16.60 8.59
N TYR A 63 16.03 -15.36 8.51
CA TYR A 63 16.99 -14.81 9.47
C TYR A 63 16.26 -13.99 10.54
N SER A 64 16.70 -14.10 11.79
CA SER A 64 16.24 -13.17 12.82
C SER A 64 16.85 -11.79 12.59
N MET A 65 16.25 -10.75 13.17
CA MET A 65 16.81 -9.39 13.09
C MET A 65 18.21 -9.31 13.69
N ALA A 66 18.54 -10.15 14.68
CA ALA A 66 19.89 -10.22 15.24
C ALA A 66 20.89 -10.84 14.23
N ASP A 67 20.48 -11.90 13.52
CA ASP A 67 21.31 -12.54 12.49
C ASP A 67 21.55 -11.58 11.32
N VAL A 68 20.52 -10.86 10.89
CA VAL A 68 20.64 -9.86 9.82
C VAL A 68 21.64 -8.77 10.21
N LYS A 69 21.52 -8.20 11.41
CA LYS A 69 22.46 -7.18 11.92
C LYS A 69 23.90 -7.68 11.95
N LYS A 70 24.11 -8.89 12.48
CA LYS A 70 25.41 -9.54 12.50
C LYS A 70 25.99 -9.73 11.09
N ASN A 71 25.17 -10.18 10.14
CA ASN A 71 25.59 -10.41 8.75
C ASN A 71 25.90 -9.10 8.00
N LEU A 72 25.21 -8.01 8.35
CA LEU A 72 25.41 -6.68 7.77
C LEU A 72 26.49 -5.84 8.50
N GLY A 73 27.00 -6.32 9.63
CA GLY A 73 28.05 -5.64 10.40
C GLY A 73 27.58 -4.38 11.12
N ILE A 74 26.30 -4.30 11.48
CA ILE A 74 25.66 -3.15 12.15
C ILE A 74 25.08 -3.50 13.52
#